data_AF-A0A552LEK7-F1
#
_entry.id   AF-A0A552LEK7-F1
#
_cell.length_a   1.000
_cell.length_b   1.000
_cell.length_c   1.000
_cell.angle_alpha   90.00
_cell.angle_beta   90.00
_cell.angle_gamma   90.00
#
_symmetry.space_group_name_H-M   'P 1'
#
loop_
_entity.id
_entity.type
_entity.pdbx_description
1 polymer ?
#
loop_
_entity_poly.entity_id
_entity_poly.type
_entity_poly.pdbx_seq_one_letter_code
_entity_poly.pdbx_strand_id
1 'polypeptide(L)'
;MAIYFINTAAAQNVKITGLGASNCVKYMNDIDGNEAAEKTYFAWAQGFMNGALVRAPAGIDDNLDLIPRSFPVVDQMSFLKNWCGSNHDNDFSDASLALFKELRAKMPK
;
A
#
# COMPACT_ATOMS: atom_id res chain seq x y z
N MET A 1 32.10 -23.21 -27.47
CA MET A 1 30.92 -23.51 -26.63
C MET A 1 30.95 -22.50 -25.50
N ALA A 2 30.14 -21.44 -25.56
CA ALA A 2 30.14 -20.36 -24.56
C ALA A 2 29.08 -20.66 -23.51
N ILE A 3 29.50 -20.83 -22.26
CA ILE A 3 28.61 -21.05 -21.12
C ILE A 3 28.13 -19.67 -20.65
N TYR A 4 26.86 -19.35 -20.88
CA TYR A 4 26.22 -18.17 -20.32
C TYR A 4 25.79 -18.47 -18.88
N PHE A 5 26.46 -17.83 -17.91
CA PHE A 5 26.01 -17.83 -16.52
C PHE A 5 24.80 -16.91 -16.41
N ILE A 6 23.62 -17.49 -16.23
CA ILE A 6 22.41 -16.74 -15.91
C ILE A 6 22.50 -16.39 -14.41
N ASN A 7 23.03 -15.22 -14.10
CA ASN A 7 22.98 -14.70 -12.73
C ASN A 7 21.53 -14.29 -12.42
N THR A 8 20.79 -15.13 -11.73
CA THR A 8 19.53 -14.73 -11.08
C THR A 8 19.88 -13.92 -9.84
N ALA A 9 20.10 -12.62 -10.02
CA ALA A 9 20.18 -11.71 -8.88
C ALA A 9 18.81 -11.68 -8.18
N ALA A 10 18.67 -12.43 -7.08
CA ALA A 10 17.53 -12.30 -6.20
C ALA A 10 17.60 -10.90 -5.56
N ALA A 11 16.76 -9.98 -6.01
CA ALA A 11 16.64 -8.68 -5.38
C ALA A 11 16.21 -8.87 -3.92
N GLN A 12 17.13 -8.69 -2.98
CA GLN A 12 16.80 -8.62 -1.57
C GLN A 12 16.10 -7.29 -1.32
N ASN A 13 14.78 -7.35 -1.16
CA ASN A 13 14.00 -6.18 -0.79
C ASN A 13 14.39 -5.76 0.63
N VAL A 14 14.72 -4.48 0.81
CA VAL A 14 14.91 -3.91 2.14
C VAL A 14 13.59 -3.95 2.91
N LYS A 15 13.68 -4.20 4.23
CA LYS A 15 12.50 -4.20 5.10
C LYS A 15 11.86 -2.81 5.13
N ILE A 16 10.53 -2.74 5.07
CA ILE A 16 9.77 -1.51 5.29
C ILE A 16 10.00 -1.03 6.73
N THR A 17 10.18 0.28 6.91
CA THR A 17 10.36 0.93 8.22
C THR A 17 9.41 2.12 8.36
N GLY A 18 9.26 2.64 9.59
CA GLY A 18 8.35 3.74 9.90
C GLY A 18 6.90 3.26 10.10
N LEU A 19 5.92 4.14 9.85
CA LEU A 19 4.49 3.87 10.13
C LEU A 19 3.97 2.59 9.46
N GLY A 20 4.43 2.30 8.24
CA GLY A 20 4.07 1.08 7.52
C GLY A 20 4.49 -0.24 8.15
N ALA A 21 5.47 -0.21 9.05
CA ALA A 21 5.92 -1.37 9.82
C ALA A 21 5.23 -1.49 11.18
N SER A 22 4.26 -0.61 11.47
CA SER A 22 3.36 -0.80 12.62
C SER A 22 2.37 -1.91 12.27
N ASN A 23 2.18 -2.86 13.18
CA ASN A 23 1.13 -3.86 13.00
C ASN A 23 -0.26 -3.21 13.05
N CYS A 24 -1.25 -3.93 12.52
CA CYS A 24 -2.62 -3.45 12.41
C CYS A 24 -3.24 -3.15 13.79
N VAL A 25 -2.87 -3.87 14.86
CA VAL A 25 -3.30 -3.54 16.23
C VAL A 25 -2.83 -2.14 16.64
N LYS A 26 -1.55 -1.82 16.41
CA LYS A 26 -1.00 -0.50 16.71
C LYS A 26 -1.69 0.59 15.89
N TYR A 27 -1.85 0.37 14.58
CA TYR A 27 -2.56 1.32 13.72
C TYR A 27 -3.97 1.60 14.24
N MET A 28 -4.75 0.56 14.55
CA MET A 28 -6.12 0.71 15.07
C MET A 28 -6.16 1.50 16.39
N ASN A 29 -5.22 1.25 17.30
CA ASN A 29 -5.11 2.00 18.55
C ASN A 29 -4.69 3.46 18.34
N ASP A 30 -3.77 3.73 17.41
CA ASP A 30 -3.26 5.07 17.16
C ASP A 30 -4.34 6.00 16.57
N ILE A 31 -5.27 5.46 15.79
CA ILE A 31 -6.34 6.23 15.13
C ILE A 31 -7.62 6.36 15.95
N ASP A 32 -7.77 5.61 17.05
CA ASP A 32 -8.99 5.61 17.86
C ASP A 32 -9.25 7.01 18.45
N GLY A 33 -10.32 7.66 17.98
CA GLY A 33 -10.64 9.05 18.31
C GLY A 33 -9.63 10.09 17.81
N ASN A 34 -8.66 9.72 16.97
CA ASN A 34 -7.57 10.57 16.52
C ASN A 34 -7.50 10.69 14.99
N GLU A 35 -8.30 11.61 14.45
CA GLU A 35 -8.37 11.87 13.01
C GLU A 35 -7.03 12.32 12.40
N ALA A 36 -6.21 13.05 13.17
CA ALA A 36 -4.91 13.50 12.70
C ALA A 36 -3.97 12.30 12.44
N ALA A 37 -3.94 11.33 13.36
CA ALA A 37 -3.20 10.09 13.17
C ALA A 37 -3.73 9.30 11.97
N GLU A 38 -5.04 9.18 11.82
CA GLU A 38 -5.65 8.46 10.69
C GLU A 38 -5.23 9.06 9.34
N LYS A 39 -5.26 10.39 9.22
CA LYS A 39 -4.78 11.12 8.04
C LYS A 39 -3.28 10.96 7.82
N THR A 40 -2.47 10.93 8.87
CA THR A 40 -1.02 10.68 8.77
C THR A 40 -0.73 9.28 8.22
N TYR A 41 -1.41 8.26 8.74
CA TYR A 41 -1.30 6.89 8.22
C TYR A 41 -1.76 6.81 6.76
N PHE A 42 -2.87 7.45 6.40
CA PHE A 42 -3.35 7.48 5.02
C PHE A 42 -2.36 8.18 4.07
N ALA A 43 -1.80 9.32 4.47
CA ALA A 43 -0.79 10.02 3.67
C ALA A 43 0.47 9.16 3.46
N TRP A 44 0.90 8.41 4.48
CA TRP A 44 1.98 7.44 4.35
C TRP A 44 1.62 6.33 3.35
N ALA A 45 0.41 5.77 3.43
CA ALA A 45 -0.06 4.72 2.51
C ALA A 45 -0.08 5.20 1.05
N GLN A 46 -0.57 6.41 0.81
CA GLN A 46 -0.55 7.06 -0.51
C GLN A 46 0.88 7.19 -1.06
N GLY A 47 1.82 7.66 -0.22
CA GLY A 47 3.24 7.73 -0.59
C GLY A 47 3.85 6.36 -0.90
N PHE A 48 3.52 5.33 -0.12
CA PHE A 48 3.96 3.96 -0.36
C PHE A 48 3.44 3.40 -1.70
N MET A 49 2.14 3.58 -1.99
CA MET A 49 1.52 3.19 -3.25
C MET A 49 2.13 3.93 -4.44
N ASN A 50 2.39 5.23 -4.30
CA ASN A 50 3.08 6.00 -5.33
C ASN A 50 4.52 5.50 -5.56
N GLY A 51 5.22 5.10 -4.50
CA GLY A 51 6.51 4.44 -4.61
C GLY A 51 6.45 3.12 -5.39
N ALA A 52 5.35 2.36 -5.26
CA ALA A 52 5.12 1.16 -6.07
C ALA A 52 4.87 1.51 -7.55
N LEU A 53 4.10 2.58 -7.82
CA LEU A 53 3.86 3.08 -9.18
C LEU A 53 5.14 3.52 -9.90
N VAL A 54 6.02 4.27 -9.22
CA VAL A 54 7.30 4.73 -9.80
C VAL A 54 8.20 3.56 -10.24
N ARG A 55 8.04 2.38 -9.64
CA ARG A 55 8.79 1.17 -9.99
C ARG A 55 8.06 0.24 -10.96
N ALA A 56 6.82 0.55 -11.33
CA ALA A 56 6.04 -0.27 -12.24
C ALA A 56 6.59 -0.16 -13.67
N PRO A 57 6.51 -1.23 -14.49
CA PRO A 57 6.80 -1.12 -15.91
C PRO A 57 5.85 -0.13 -16.59
N ALA A 58 6.37 0.62 -17.56
CA ALA A 58 5.56 1.50 -18.38
C ALA A 58 4.42 0.73 -19.09
N GLY A 59 3.25 1.35 -19.18
CA GLY A 59 2.06 0.80 -19.81
C GLY A 59 1.21 -0.12 -18.92
N ILE A 60 1.61 -0.39 -17.67
CA ILE A 60 0.84 -1.24 -16.75
C ILE A 60 -0.09 -0.41 -15.86
N ASP A 61 0.44 0.60 -15.20
CA ASP A 61 -0.28 1.41 -14.19
C ASP A 61 -0.24 2.91 -14.50
N ASP A 62 0.06 3.29 -15.75
CA ASP A 62 0.35 4.68 -16.15
C ASP A 62 -0.76 5.68 -15.80
N ASN A 63 -2.00 5.20 -15.68
CA ASN A 63 -3.18 6.01 -15.38
C ASN A 63 -3.87 5.60 -14.07
N LEU A 64 -3.18 4.85 -13.18
CA LEU A 64 -3.76 4.53 -11.89
C LEU A 64 -3.89 5.81 -11.05
N ASP A 65 -5.12 6.26 -10.91
CA ASP A 65 -5.50 7.32 -9.97
C ASP A 65 -5.61 6.72 -8.56
N LEU A 66 -4.83 7.24 -7.61
CA LEU A 66 -4.90 6.83 -6.20
C LEU A 66 -6.01 7.56 -5.42
N ILE A 67 -6.64 8.56 -6.03
CA ILE A 67 -7.77 9.33 -5.48
C ILE A 67 -8.94 9.41 -6.48
N PRO A 68 -9.39 8.28 -7.06
CA PRO A 68 -10.42 8.30 -8.06
C PRO A 68 -11.75 8.75 -7.46
N ARG A 69 -12.54 9.50 -8.23
CA ARG A 69 -13.87 9.96 -7.78
C ARG A 69 -14.82 8.82 -7.39
N SER A 70 -14.62 7.63 -7.94
CA SER A 70 -15.42 6.43 -7.64
C SER A 70 -15.04 5.76 -6.32
N PHE A 71 -13.89 6.11 -5.73
CA PHE A 71 -13.45 5.59 -4.43
C PHE A 71 -12.83 6.71 -3.59
N PRO A 72 -13.68 7.57 -2.99
CA PRO A 72 -13.27 8.72 -2.19
C PRO A 72 -12.31 8.37 -1.04
N VAL A 73 -11.52 9.36 -0.61
CA VAL A 73 -10.53 9.21 0.48
C VAL A 73 -11.13 8.63 1.76
N VAL A 74 -12.33 9.05 2.15
CA VAL A 74 -13.01 8.52 3.35
C VAL A 74 -13.29 7.02 3.27
N ASP A 75 -13.62 6.53 2.07
CA ASP A 75 -13.90 5.11 1.84
C ASP A 75 -12.59 4.31 1.78
N GLN A 76 -11.50 4.90 1.28
CA GLN A 76 -10.16 4.31 1.34
C GLN A 76 -9.63 4.21 2.77
N MET A 77 -9.81 5.25 3.60
CA MET A 77 -9.46 5.22 5.02
C MET A 77 -10.29 4.17 5.76
N SER A 78 -11.60 4.09 5.47
CA SER A 78 -12.49 3.06 5.99
C SER A 78 -12.06 1.66 5.55
N PHE A 79 -11.60 1.49 4.31
CA PHE A 79 -11.03 0.23 3.83
C PHE A 79 -9.82 -0.19 4.66
N LEU A 80 -8.86 0.71 4.90
CA LEU A 80 -7.67 0.42 5.71
C LEU A 80 -8.03 -0.01 7.13
N LYS A 81 -8.96 0.71 7.77
CA LYS A 81 -9.50 0.37 9.09
C LYS A 81 -10.12 -1.02 9.13
N ASN A 82 -11.01 -1.31 8.19
CA ASN A 82 -11.70 -2.60 8.12
C ASN A 82 -10.75 -3.76 7.81
N TRP A 83 -9.79 -3.53 6.92
CA TRP A 83 -8.78 -4.52 6.56
C TRP A 83 -7.91 -4.83 7.79
N CYS A 84 -7.40 -3.81 8.47
CA CYS A 84 -6.61 -4.03 9.68
C CYS A 84 -7.40 -4.65 10.82
N GLY A 85 -8.67 -4.27 11.00
CA GLY A 85 -9.56 -4.91 11.99
C GLY A 85 -9.88 -6.39 11.71
N SER A 86 -9.58 -6.88 10.50
CA SER A 86 -9.71 -8.31 10.15
C SER A 86 -8.37 -9.05 10.09
N ASN A 87 -7.25 -8.32 10.14
CA ASN A 87 -5.89 -8.84 9.93
C ASN A 87 -4.92 -8.28 10.97
N HIS A 88 -5.18 -8.55 12.25
CA HIS A 88 -4.47 -7.91 13.37
C HIS A 88 -2.95 -8.11 13.38
N ASP A 89 -2.47 -9.28 12.93
CA ASP A 89 -1.05 -9.65 12.98
C ASP A 89 -0.25 -9.12 11.78
N ASN A 90 -0.91 -8.50 10.80
CA ASN A 90 -0.28 -7.92 9.62
C ASN A 90 0.25 -6.52 9.87
N ASP A 91 1.20 -6.10 9.03
CA ASP A 91 1.72 -4.73 9.04
C ASP A 91 0.76 -3.79 8.28
N PHE A 92 0.74 -2.51 8.65
CA PHE A 92 -0.06 -1.49 7.96
C PHE A 92 0.32 -1.35 6.47
N SER A 93 1.58 -1.66 6.12
CA SER A 93 2.02 -1.72 4.73
C SER A 93 1.33 -2.83 3.92
N ASP A 94 0.93 -3.95 4.55
CA ASP A 94 0.12 -4.99 3.90
C ASP A 94 -1.29 -4.47 3.60
N ALA A 95 -1.90 -3.75 4.54
CA ALA A 95 -3.19 -3.08 4.34
C ALA A 95 -3.11 -2.05 3.20
N SER A 96 -2.02 -1.29 3.14
CA SER A 96 -1.74 -0.32 2.07
C SER A 96 -1.58 -1.01 0.71
N LEU A 97 -0.92 -2.16 0.65
CA LEU A 97 -0.83 -2.98 -0.57
C LEU A 97 -2.19 -3.57 -0.97
N ALA A 98 -3.02 -3.95 0.00
CA ALA A 98 -4.39 -4.40 -0.27
C ALA A 98 -5.24 -3.27 -0.87
N LEU A 99 -5.15 -2.06 -0.31
CA LEU A 99 -5.82 -0.87 -0.86
C LEU A 99 -5.35 -0.58 -2.29
N PHE A 100 -4.05 -0.71 -2.55
CA PHE A 100 -3.49 -0.52 -3.88
C PHE A 100 -4.08 -1.50 -4.91
N LYS A 101 -4.22 -2.77 -4.54
CA LYS A 101 -4.86 -3.80 -5.38
C LYS A 101 -6.33 -3.48 -5.63
N GLU A 102 -7.04 -2.98 -4.62
CA GLU A 102 -8.43 -2.57 -4.73
C GLU A 102 -8.59 -1.39 -5.70
N LEU A 103 -7.74 -0.37 -5.59
CA LEU A 103 -7.70 0.76 -6.54
C LEU A 103 -7.44 0.30 -7.97
N ARG A 104 -6.47 -0.62 -8.17
CA ARG A 104 -6.21 -1.22 -9.49
C ARG A 104 -7.40 -1.96 -10.06
N ALA A 105 -8.11 -2.74 -9.24
CA ALA A 105 -9.29 -3.49 -9.67
C ALA A 105 -10.46 -2.57 -10.07
N LYS A 106 -10.49 -1.34 -9.54
CA LYS A 106 -11.48 -0.32 -9.88
C LYS A 106 -11.08 0.57 -11.08
N MET A 107 -9.90 0.40 -11.67
CA MET A 107 -9.52 1.16 -12.85
C MET A 107 -10.46 0.87 -14.03
N PRO A 108 -10.86 1.90 -14.78
CA PRO A 108 -11.44 1.69 -16.10
C PRO A 108 -10.45 0.90 -16.95
N LYS A 109 -10.92 -0.18 -17.59
CA LYS A 109 -10.13 -0.93 -18.58
C LYS A 109 -10.12 -0.21 -19.92
#